data_AF-A0A3D4PMX6-F1
#
_entry.id   AF-A0A3D4PMX6-F1
#
_cell.length_a   1.000
_cell.length_b   1.000
_cell.length_c   1.000
_cell.angle_alpha   90.00
_cell.angle_beta   90.00
_cell.angle_gamma   90.00
#
_symmetry.space_group_name_H-M   'P 1'
#
loop_
_entity.id
_entity.type
_entity.pdbx_description
1 polymer ?
#
loop_
_entity_poly.entity_id
_entity_poly.type
_entity_poly.pdbx_seq_one_letter_code
_entity_poly.pdbx_strand_id
1 'polypeptide(L)'
;MNDSHRMNAENKKQDARFLWFVRFLKRSRTQKRGRLRQVNTEALESRLLLSADFLDAPISFSSYLEDDGPHQTTTGQWLGSSHDLEINAIRSAGANSGVNTGEADEDGMAFSQLRSGTLQAIPDAPEFLDVSGRGENWIRLDWSDAPGAINYYLERYDPISKEWKQIYYARESHYLDRGTHLIPGISYQYRVRSENAERELSEYSMLVEESIITGRGRIEGKFWIGREEIFSENEFDVSILSHSDHGINEDRNTWILIHGWGGLNPFSGFNPITEGWIDSFSETLNRLYPEDTILSYNWHDASNTGPNAGISEARIPFAAEWLGLHLWELGFGEKLKFVGHSHGAYVANEAAKVIPVKERAIIAIDPADDAPGALDINAITNFRESACLTWAFVDGDRVGANVGNVLTAATASHSFLVKNTTHTRLPKFVENLISNQTLASKYFSFDNLSVLDHENIWIENAFDGNGDEDRNNGEHEAVFWSDSNDHVERFRIRDVRTSDNRYEDYPVDQSLVNIQFSGFGPSTFENIAPSTFDDTASSGVFADSVSESFSIREAYQNFAPQPTGQFDVVYYASRTGLSTTPLFELAHRTVTNLD
;
A
#
# COMPACT_ATOMS: atom_id res chain seq x y z
N MET A 1 -18.73 1.04 49.45
CA MET A 1 -20.16 0.76 49.18
C MET A 1 -20.87 2.01 48.63
N ASN A 2 -20.27 2.71 47.64
CA ASN A 2 -20.83 3.97 47.12
C ASN A 2 -20.42 4.33 45.67
N ASP A 3 -20.05 3.36 44.83
CA ASP A 3 -19.68 3.64 43.41
C ASP A 3 -20.54 2.91 42.37
N SER A 4 -21.54 2.11 42.77
CA SER A 4 -22.41 1.39 41.83
C SER A 4 -23.60 2.21 41.31
N HIS A 5 -23.78 3.46 41.77
CA HIS A 5 -24.91 4.30 41.36
C HIS A 5 -24.59 5.36 40.31
N ARG A 6 -23.33 5.53 39.90
CA ARG A 6 -22.93 6.56 38.92
C ARG A 6 -22.92 6.08 37.46
N MET A 7 -22.78 4.78 37.20
CA MET A 7 -22.76 4.22 35.83
C MET A 7 -24.15 4.08 35.16
N ASN A 8 -25.26 4.28 35.88
CA ASN A 8 -26.61 4.11 35.32
C ASN A 8 -27.24 5.41 34.77
N ALA A 9 -26.56 6.56 34.92
CA ALA A 9 -27.06 7.85 34.47
C ALA A 9 -26.54 8.27 33.08
N GLU A 10 -25.40 7.73 32.64
CA GLU A 10 -24.83 8.05 31.32
C GLU A 10 -25.43 7.19 30.19
N ASN A 11 -25.75 5.92 30.45
CA ASN A 11 -26.41 5.06 29.46
C ASN A 11 -27.84 5.53 29.11
N LYS A 12 -28.56 6.19 30.03
CA LYS A 12 -29.88 6.78 29.74
C LYS A 12 -29.83 8.07 28.90
N LYS A 13 -28.67 8.72 28.76
CA LYS A 13 -28.51 9.91 27.89
C LYS A 13 -28.18 9.55 26.44
N GLN A 14 -27.61 8.38 26.18
CA GLN A 14 -27.36 7.90 24.81
C GLN A 14 -28.63 7.35 24.14
N ASP A 15 -29.49 6.64 24.88
CA ASP A 15 -30.78 6.15 24.35
C ASP A 15 -31.78 7.28 24.01
N ALA A 16 -31.72 8.40 24.73
CA ALA A 16 -32.57 9.56 24.45
C ALA A 16 -32.16 10.33 23.17
N ARG A 17 -30.89 10.21 22.74
CA ARG A 17 -30.40 10.83 21.50
C ARG A 17 -30.76 9.99 20.26
N PHE A 18 -30.79 8.67 20.39
CA PHE A 18 -31.22 7.76 19.31
C PHE A 18 -32.73 7.85 19.04
N LEU A 19 -33.56 8.00 20.10
CA LEU A 19 -35.01 8.18 19.97
C LEU A 19 -35.45 9.57 19.47
N TRP A 20 -34.60 10.59 19.57
CA TRP A 20 -34.87 11.91 18.99
C TRP A 20 -34.59 11.93 17.47
N PHE A 21 -33.55 11.20 17.01
CA PHE A 21 -33.20 11.10 15.59
C PHE A 21 -34.25 10.33 14.77
N VAL A 22 -34.81 9.24 15.32
CA VAL A 22 -35.89 8.46 14.67
C VAL A 22 -37.22 9.23 14.61
N ARG A 23 -37.46 10.21 15.48
CA ARG A 23 -38.64 11.08 15.43
C ARG A 23 -38.50 12.26 14.46
N PHE A 24 -37.29 12.64 14.07
CA PHE A 24 -37.06 13.71 13.09
C PHE A 24 -37.30 13.23 11.63
N LEU A 25 -37.12 11.94 11.35
CA LEU A 25 -37.38 11.33 10.03
C LEU A 25 -38.86 11.07 9.68
N LYS A 26 -39.81 11.40 10.57
CA LYS A 26 -41.26 11.21 10.33
C LYS A 26 -42.10 12.49 10.26
N ARG A 27 -41.49 13.68 10.26
CA ARG A 27 -42.21 14.97 10.11
C ARG A 27 -41.62 15.85 9.01
N SER A 28 -41.69 15.37 7.76
CA SER A 28 -41.63 16.23 6.59
C SER A 28 -42.45 15.61 5.44
N ARG A 29 -43.77 15.56 5.63
CA ARG A 29 -44.74 15.44 4.54
C ARG A 29 -45.81 16.49 4.75
N THR A 30 -45.43 17.74 4.51
CA THR A 30 -46.39 18.83 4.31
C THR A 30 -46.60 18.96 2.81
N GLN A 31 -47.78 18.58 2.36
CA GLN A 31 -48.29 18.76 1.00
C GLN A 31 -48.02 20.19 0.49
N LYS A 32 -47.10 20.35 -0.46
CA LYS A 32 -47.15 21.46 -1.42
C LYS A 32 -47.83 20.95 -2.68
N ARG A 33 -49.08 21.37 -2.89
CA ARG A 33 -49.81 21.27 -4.16
C ARG A 33 -49.07 22.10 -5.21
N GLY A 34 -48.13 21.47 -5.91
CA GLY A 34 -47.55 21.96 -7.15
C GLY A 34 -48.40 21.50 -8.32
N ARG A 35 -48.92 22.45 -9.08
CA ARG A 35 -49.76 22.26 -10.27
C ARG A 35 -48.93 21.62 -11.38
N LEU A 36 -48.94 20.29 -11.48
CA LEU A 36 -48.33 19.56 -12.60
C LEU A 36 -49.06 19.95 -13.89
N ARG A 37 -48.32 20.58 -14.80
CA ARG A 37 -48.70 20.71 -16.20
C ARG A 37 -48.74 19.29 -16.74
N GLN A 38 -49.93 18.82 -17.09
CA GLN A 38 -50.17 17.54 -17.72
C GLN A 38 -49.44 17.56 -19.07
N VAL A 39 -48.27 16.93 -19.12
CA VAL A 39 -47.63 16.55 -20.38
C VAL A 39 -48.48 15.40 -20.90
N ASN A 40 -49.14 15.61 -22.04
CA ASN A 40 -49.86 14.56 -22.73
C ASN A 40 -48.83 13.54 -23.22
N THR A 41 -48.58 12.50 -22.42
CA THR A 41 -48.03 11.25 -22.94
C THR A 41 -49.13 10.65 -23.80
N GLU A 42 -48.95 10.66 -25.12
CA GLU A 42 -49.71 9.76 -25.99
C GLU A 42 -49.56 8.36 -25.40
N ALA A 43 -50.69 7.68 -25.20
CA ALA A 43 -50.67 6.28 -24.87
C ALA A 43 -49.99 5.58 -26.05
N LEU A 44 -48.74 5.14 -25.84
CA LEU A 44 -48.12 4.14 -26.68
C LEU A 44 -49.08 2.97 -26.69
N GLU A 45 -49.85 2.86 -27.76
CA GLU A 45 -50.67 1.70 -28.02
C GLU A 45 -49.74 0.51 -27.87
N SER A 46 -50.04 -0.33 -26.88
CA SER A 46 -49.57 -1.69 -26.82
C SER A 46 -50.02 -2.34 -28.12
N ARG A 47 -49.23 -2.19 -29.18
CA ARG A 47 -49.27 -3.11 -30.31
C ARG A 47 -48.73 -4.41 -29.73
N LEU A 48 -49.62 -5.12 -29.01
CA LEU A 48 -49.65 -6.56 -29.10
C LEU A 48 -49.62 -6.82 -30.60
N LEU A 49 -48.45 -7.14 -31.12
CA LEU A 49 -48.42 -8.19 -32.12
C LEU A 49 -49.10 -9.34 -31.38
N LEU A 50 -50.40 -9.50 -31.66
CA LEU A 50 -51.09 -10.75 -31.39
C LEU A 50 -50.09 -11.84 -31.72
N SER A 51 -49.99 -12.84 -30.86
CA SER A 51 -49.39 -14.13 -31.19
C SER A 51 -50.04 -14.60 -32.48
N ALA A 52 -49.51 -14.12 -33.60
CA ALA A 52 -49.86 -14.59 -34.90
C ALA A 52 -49.17 -15.94 -34.95
N ASP A 53 -49.97 -16.96 -35.20
CA ASP A 53 -49.44 -18.26 -35.51
C ASP A 53 -48.53 -18.09 -36.72
N PHE A 54 -47.23 -18.07 -36.43
CA PHE A 54 -46.22 -18.05 -37.46
C PHE A 54 -45.85 -19.50 -37.64
N LEU A 55 -46.56 -20.16 -38.56
CA LEU A 55 -46.20 -21.38 -39.31
C LEU A 55 -47.39 -22.28 -39.65
N ASP A 56 -48.65 -21.80 -39.58
CA ASP A 56 -49.77 -22.50 -40.24
C ASP A 56 -49.40 -22.80 -41.69
N ALA A 57 -49.10 -24.07 -41.95
CA ALA A 57 -48.90 -24.52 -43.31
C ALA A 57 -50.24 -24.27 -44.02
N PRO A 58 -50.29 -23.49 -45.11
CA PRO A 58 -51.54 -23.32 -45.84
C PRO A 58 -52.08 -24.71 -46.21
N ILE A 59 -53.40 -24.87 -46.12
CA ILE A 59 -54.25 -26.08 -46.25
C ILE A 59 -53.92 -27.07 -47.41
N SER A 60 -52.91 -26.84 -48.23
CA SER A 60 -52.65 -27.55 -49.48
C SER A 60 -51.25 -28.15 -49.65
N PHE A 61 -50.43 -28.30 -48.62
CA PHE A 61 -49.29 -29.22 -48.73
C PHE A 61 -49.71 -30.66 -48.41
N SER A 62 -50.24 -31.35 -49.43
CA SER A 62 -50.23 -32.81 -49.45
C SER A 62 -48.81 -33.29 -49.75
N SER A 63 -47.87 -33.15 -48.81
CA SER A 63 -46.61 -33.88 -48.89
C SER A 63 -46.90 -35.30 -48.41
N TYR A 64 -46.94 -36.25 -49.33
CA TYR A 64 -46.91 -37.66 -48.95
C TYR A 64 -45.55 -37.94 -48.27
N LEU A 65 -45.47 -38.98 -47.45
CA LEU A 65 -44.26 -39.34 -46.69
C LEU A 65 -43.00 -39.52 -47.57
N GLU A 66 -43.20 -39.72 -48.87
CA GLU A 66 -42.18 -39.87 -49.90
C GLU A 66 -41.56 -38.54 -50.39
N ASP A 67 -42.16 -37.39 -50.05
CA ASP A 67 -41.75 -36.06 -50.52
C ASP A 67 -40.88 -35.26 -49.52
N ASP A 68 -40.48 -35.88 -48.40
CA ASP A 68 -39.69 -35.24 -47.33
C ASP A 68 -40.28 -33.89 -46.87
N GLY A 69 -41.57 -33.91 -46.52
CA GLY A 69 -42.30 -32.74 -46.02
C GLY A 69 -41.69 -32.15 -44.73
N PRO A 70 -42.17 -30.99 -44.28
CA PRO A 70 -41.63 -30.30 -43.11
C PRO A 70 -41.60 -31.23 -41.89
N HIS A 71 -40.40 -31.55 -41.40
CA HIS A 71 -40.18 -32.35 -40.20
C HIS A 71 -39.21 -31.60 -39.29
N GLN A 72 -39.44 -31.66 -37.98
CA GLN A 72 -38.52 -31.08 -37.01
C GLN A 72 -37.41 -32.10 -36.69
N THR A 73 -36.16 -31.67 -36.78
CA THR A 73 -34.99 -32.48 -36.35
C THR A 73 -34.58 -32.05 -34.94
N THR A 74 -34.33 -33.00 -34.04
CA THR A 74 -33.98 -32.77 -32.61
C THR A 74 -32.60 -32.16 -32.35
N THR A 75 -31.99 -31.49 -33.33
CA THR A 75 -30.64 -30.90 -33.23
C THR A 75 -30.69 -29.38 -33.35
N GLY A 76 -30.46 -28.66 -32.24
CA GLY A 76 -30.43 -27.19 -32.15
C GLY A 76 -30.78 -26.64 -30.76
N GLN A 77 -30.59 -25.33 -30.52
CA GLN A 77 -31.14 -24.65 -29.33
C GLN A 77 -32.67 -24.51 -29.50
N TRP A 78 -33.41 -24.90 -28.45
CA TRP A 78 -34.87 -24.91 -28.45
C TRP A 78 -35.45 -23.49 -28.49
N LEU A 79 -36.37 -23.22 -29.42
CA LEU A 79 -37.18 -21.99 -29.47
C LEU A 79 -38.53 -22.27 -28.80
N GLY A 80 -38.58 -22.23 -27.47
CA GLY A 80 -39.84 -22.40 -26.70
C GLY A 80 -39.81 -23.54 -25.68
N SER A 81 -40.85 -23.60 -24.83
CA SER A 81 -40.94 -24.51 -23.67
C SER A 81 -41.80 -25.76 -23.89
N SER A 82 -42.47 -25.87 -25.04
CA SER A 82 -43.41 -26.95 -25.34
C SER A 82 -43.16 -27.49 -26.74
N HIS A 83 -42.90 -28.79 -26.81
CA HIS A 83 -42.90 -29.61 -28.01
C HIS A 83 -44.10 -30.55 -27.89
N ASP A 84 -44.79 -30.85 -28.98
CA ASP A 84 -45.76 -31.95 -28.99
C ASP A 84 -45.02 -33.30 -29.00
N LEU A 85 -45.75 -34.36 -28.61
CA LEU A 85 -45.23 -35.73 -28.47
C LEU A 85 -45.55 -36.60 -29.70
N GLU A 86 -45.99 -36.01 -30.81
CA GLU A 86 -46.39 -36.77 -31.98
C GLU A 86 -45.19 -37.37 -32.71
N ILE A 87 -45.31 -38.65 -33.09
CA ILE A 87 -44.34 -39.34 -33.94
C ILE A 87 -44.62 -38.91 -35.39
N ASN A 88 -43.59 -38.44 -36.10
CA ASN A 88 -43.65 -37.99 -37.49
C ASN A 88 -44.70 -38.74 -38.34
N ALA A 89 -45.64 -37.98 -38.89
CA ALA A 89 -46.62 -38.37 -39.91
C ALA A 89 -47.81 -39.26 -39.50
N ILE A 90 -48.15 -39.35 -38.21
CA ILE A 90 -49.45 -39.92 -37.78
C ILE A 90 -50.35 -38.78 -37.32
N ARG A 91 -51.36 -38.42 -38.13
CA ARG A 91 -52.40 -37.45 -37.72
C ARG A 91 -53.11 -37.97 -36.46
N SER A 92 -53.07 -37.21 -35.38
CA SER A 92 -54.01 -37.40 -34.28
C SER A 92 -55.43 -37.06 -34.74
N ALA A 93 -56.45 -37.69 -34.15
CA ALA A 93 -57.85 -37.51 -34.55
C ALA A 93 -58.38 -36.06 -34.33
N GLY A 94 -57.58 -35.20 -33.69
CA GLY A 94 -57.85 -33.77 -33.47
C GLY A 94 -57.25 -32.83 -34.53
N ALA A 95 -56.38 -33.30 -35.43
CA ALA A 95 -55.75 -32.49 -36.48
C ALA A 95 -56.69 -32.21 -37.67
N ASN A 96 -57.85 -31.62 -37.41
CA ASN A 96 -58.69 -31.01 -38.44
C ASN A 96 -58.63 -29.49 -38.27
N SER A 97 -58.58 -28.76 -39.40
CA SER A 97 -58.58 -27.29 -39.45
C SER A 97 -59.94 -26.72 -39.01
N GLY A 98 -60.29 -26.98 -37.75
CA GLY A 98 -61.59 -26.75 -37.15
C GLY A 98 -61.75 -25.29 -36.77
N VAL A 99 -62.10 -24.44 -37.72
CA VAL A 99 -62.37 -23.00 -37.53
C VAL A 99 -63.51 -22.67 -36.54
N ASN A 100 -64.08 -23.64 -35.82
CA ASN A 100 -65.30 -23.47 -35.02
C ASN A 100 -65.27 -24.06 -33.60
N THR A 101 -64.13 -24.55 -33.12
CA THR A 101 -63.97 -24.86 -31.69
C THR A 101 -62.68 -24.21 -31.26
N GLY A 102 -62.73 -23.24 -30.36
CA GLY A 102 -61.57 -22.48 -29.87
C GLY A 102 -60.59 -23.31 -29.02
N GLU A 103 -60.27 -24.52 -29.48
CA GLU A 103 -59.17 -25.34 -29.04
C GLU A 103 -58.00 -25.00 -29.96
N ALA A 104 -56.84 -24.70 -29.38
CA ALA A 104 -55.63 -24.40 -30.13
C ALA A 104 -55.35 -25.57 -31.08
N ASP A 105 -55.30 -25.31 -32.38
CA ASP A 105 -54.76 -26.24 -33.35
C ASP A 105 -53.27 -26.44 -33.05
N GLU A 106 -52.95 -27.63 -32.56
CA GLU A 106 -51.64 -28.02 -32.06
C GLU A 106 -50.69 -28.41 -33.21
N ASP A 107 -50.44 -27.51 -34.16
CA ASP A 107 -49.31 -27.62 -35.11
C ASP A 107 -48.47 -26.33 -35.22
N GLY A 108 -48.82 -25.28 -34.47
CA GLY A 108 -48.06 -24.03 -34.37
C GLY A 108 -46.96 -24.03 -33.29
N MET A 109 -45.80 -23.46 -33.59
CA MET A 109 -44.84 -23.07 -32.54
C MET A 109 -45.37 -21.83 -31.81
N ALA A 110 -45.87 -22.02 -30.59
CA ALA A 110 -46.22 -20.92 -29.72
C ALA A 110 -44.95 -20.17 -29.27
N PHE A 111 -44.64 -19.04 -29.91
CA PHE A 111 -43.67 -18.10 -29.35
C PHE A 111 -44.25 -17.51 -28.05
N SER A 112 -43.45 -17.53 -26.97
CA SER A 112 -43.72 -16.63 -25.85
C SER A 112 -43.78 -15.18 -26.37
N GLN A 113 -44.62 -14.32 -25.78
CA GLN A 113 -44.74 -12.89 -26.16
C GLN A 113 -43.40 -12.29 -26.60
N LEU A 114 -43.25 -12.05 -27.91
CA LEU A 114 -42.11 -11.31 -28.43
C LEU A 114 -42.27 -9.86 -27.98
N ARG A 115 -41.48 -9.47 -26.98
CA ARG A 115 -41.33 -8.06 -26.63
C ARG A 115 -40.42 -7.45 -27.70
N SER A 116 -40.99 -6.62 -28.57
CA SER A 116 -40.18 -5.64 -29.30
C SER A 116 -39.31 -4.92 -28.27
N GLY A 117 -38.00 -4.89 -28.49
CA GLY A 117 -37.00 -4.46 -27.52
C GLY A 117 -37.50 -3.29 -26.70
N THR A 118 -37.48 -3.44 -25.38
CA THR A 118 -37.50 -2.28 -24.49
C THR A 118 -36.52 -1.28 -25.09
N LEU A 119 -36.99 -0.08 -25.45
CA LEU A 119 -36.10 1.08 -25.60
C LEU A 119 -35.09 0.94 -24.47
N GLN A 120 -33.79 0.86 -24.81
CA GLN A 120 -32.75 0.78 -23.81
C GLN A 120 -33.03 1.92 -22.84
N ALA A 121 -33.44 1.57 -21.62
CA ALA A 121 -33.90 2.57 -20.67
C ALA A 121 -32.76 3.58 -20.48
N ILE A 122 -33.11 4.85 -20.27
CA ILE A 122 -32.16 5.85 -19.78
C ILE A 122 -31.39 5.16 -18.64
N PRO A 123 -30.05 5.13 -18.70
CA PRO A 123 -29.29 4.36 -17.75
C PRO A 123 -29.47 4.93 -16.34
N ASP A 124 -29.30 4.10 -15.33
CA ASP A 124 -29.39 4.57 -13.95
C ASP A 124 -28.25 5.55 -13.63
N ALA A 125 -28.49 6.48 -12.70
CA ALA A 125 -27.42 7.32 -12.19
C ALA A 125 -26.38 6.44 -11.48
N PRO A 126 -25.07 6.66 -11.69
CA PRO A 126 -24.06 5.91 -10.96
C PRO A 126 -24.18 6.15 -9.46
N GLU A 127 -24.06 5.07 -8.69
CA GLU A 127 -24.12 5.09 -7.24
C GLU A 127 -22.71 4.95 -6.64
N PHE A 128 -22.58 5.26 -5.36
CA PHE A 128 -21.33 5.10 -4.60
C PHE A 128 -20.10 5.78 -5.21
N LEU A 129 -20.29 6.93 -5.88
CA LEU A 129 -19.16 7.80 -6.21
C LEU A 129 -18.45 8.17 -4.90
N ASP A 130 -17.16 7.87 -4.83
CA ASP A 130 -16.33 8.12 -3.65
C ASP A 130 -14.89 8.49 -4.05
N VAL A 131 -14.16 9.09 -3.12
CA VAL A 131 -12.72 9.37 -3.23
C VAL A 131 -11.96 8.26 -2.51
N SER A 132 -11.53 7.27 -3.28
CA SER A 132 -10.77 6.13 -2.78
C SER A 132 -9.30 6.45 -2.50
N GLY A 133 -8.77 7.54 -3.06
CA GLY A 133 -7.37 7.90 -2.88
C GLY A 133 -7.07 9.37 -3.13
N ARG A 134 -6.06 9.90 -2.45
CA ARG A 134 -5.53 11.24 -2.71
C ARG A 134 -4.04 11.34 -2.44
N GLY A 135 -3.33 12.08 -3.29
CA GLY A 135 -1.93 12.45 -3.13
C GLY A 135 -1.71 13.95 -3.23
N GLU A 136 -0.48 14.37 -3.50
CA GLU A 136 -0.10 15.79 -3.54
C GLU A 136 -0.86 16.56 -4.63
N ASN A 137 -0.99 15.95 -5.82
CA ASN A 137 -1.56 16.58 -7.01
C ASN A 137 -2.52 15.64 -7.77
N TRP A 138 -3.06 14.63 -7.08
CA TRP A 138 -3.98 13.65 -7.67
C TRP A 138 -5.06 13.20 -6.70
N ILE A 139 -6.22 12.83 -7.25
CA ILE A 139 -7.38 12.27 -6.55
C ILE A 139 -7.88 11.07 -7.36
N ARG A 140 -8.00 9.90 -6.72
CA ARG A 140 -8.59 8.69 -7.28
C ARG A 140 -10.07 8.64 -6.90
N LEU A 141 -10.91 8.40 -7.90
CA LEU A 141 -12.36 8.34 -7.80
C LEU A 141 -12.83 6.97 -8.28
N ASP A 142 -13.78 6.38 -7.58
CA ASP A 142 -14.40 5.11 -7.94
C ASP A 142 -15.93 5.25 -7.77
N TRP A 143 -16.70 4.52 -8.59
CA TRP A 143 -18.15 4.42 -8.49
C TRP A 143 -18.65 3.04 -8.94
N SER A 144 -19.90 2.72 -8.64
CA SER A 144 -20.50 1.44 -9.07
C SER A 144 -20.97 1.49 -10.52
N ASP A 145 -20.86 0.34 -11.20
CA ASP A 145 -21.39 0.23 -12.55
C ASP A 145 -22.92 0.46 -12.59
N ALA A 146 -23.36 1.35 -13.46
CA ALA A 146 -24.77 1.68 -13.61
C ALA A 146 -25.44 0.75 -14.65
N PRO A 147 -26.56 0.10 -14.31
CA PRO A 147 -27.33 -0.70 -15.26
C PRO A 147 -27.66 0.07 -16.55
N GLY A 148 -27.34 -0.54 -17.69
CA GLY A 148 -27.58 0.05 -19.01
C GLY A 148 -26.53 1.06 -19.49
N ALA A 149 -25.54 1.38 -18.65
CA ALA A 149 -24.43 2.25 -19.01
C ALA A 149 -23.46 1.58 -19.99
N ILE A 150 -23.00 2.34 -20.98
CA ILE A 150 -21.88 1.99 -21.86
C ILE A 150 -20.68 2.91 -21.67
N ASN A 151 -20.88 4.12 -21.12
CA ASN A 151 -19.85 5.10 -20.79
C ASN A 151 -20.27 5.91 -19.54
N TYR A 152 -19.31 6.61 -18.94
CA TYR A 152 -19.51 7.54 -17.84
C TYR A 152 -18.95 8.92 -18.19
N TYR A 153 -19.67 9.97 -17.77
CA TYR A 153 -19.22 11.37 -17.81
C TYR A 153 -18.91 11.83 -16.39
N LEU A 154 -17.65 12.14 -16.12
CA LEU A 154 -17.22 12.68 -14.84
C LEU A 154 -16.86 14.16 -14.99
N GLU A 155 -17.39 14.96 -14.08
CA GLU A 155 -17.12 16.39 -13.99
C GLU A 155 -16.53 16.76 -12.65
N ARG A 156 -15.61 17.73 -12.68
CA ARG A 156 -15.05 18.38 -11.49
C ARG A 156 -15.51 19.82 -11.43
N TYR A 157 -15.87 20.27 -10.23
CA TYR A 157 -16.12 21.67 -9.97
C TYR A 157 -14.80 22.42 -9.84
N ASP A 158 -14.59 23.43 -10.67
CA ASP A 158 -13.44 24.34 -10.56
C ASP A 158 -13.77 25.45 -9.54
N PRO A 159 -13.10 25.49 -8.38
CA PRO A 159 -13.41 26.45 -7.34
C PRO A 159 -13.04 27.89 -7.72
N ILE A 160 -12.16 28.08 -8.72
CA ILE A 160 -11.70 29.38 -9.20
C ILE A 160 -12.72 29.94 -10.19
N SER A 161 -13.07 29.18 -11.24
CA SER A 161 -14.01 29.62 -12.28
C SER A 161 -15.48 29.47 -11.86
N LYS A 162 -15.76 28.66 -10.83
CA LYS A 162 -17.10 28.30 -10.34
C LYS A 162 -17.94 27.54 -11.37
N GLU A 163 -17.29 26.79 -12.24
CA GLU A 163 -17.94 26.01 -13.30
C GLU A 163 -17.63 24.51 -13.16
N TRP A 164 -18.56 23.67 -13.63
CA TRP A 164 -18.31 22.24 -13.79
C TRP A 164 -17.57 22.00 -15.10
N LYS A 165 -16.46 21.26 -15.04
CA LYS A 165 -15.66 20.88 -16.20
C LYS A 165 -15.67 19.36 -16.34
N GLN A 166 -16.03 18.87 -17.52
CA GLN A 166 -15.85 17.46 -17.85
C GLN A 166 -14.36 17.14 -17.89
N ILE A 167 -13.96 16.13 -17.11
CA ILE A 167 -12.57 15.69 -16.98
C ILE A 167 -12.35 14.25 -17.43
N TYR A 168 -13.43 13.47 -17.59
CA TYR A 168 -13.34 12.09 -18.03
C TYR A 168 -14.60 11.64 -18.80
N TYR A 169 -14.36 10.77 -19.79
CA TYR A 169 -15.39 10.12 -20.61
C TYR A 169 -14.87 8.79 -21.17
N ALA A 170 -15.19 7.70 -20.50
CA ALA A 170 -14.90 6.34 -20.96
C ALA A 170 -15.77 5.31 -20.21
N ARG A 171 -15.47 4.02 -20.35
CA ARG A 171 -16.31 2.92 -19.83
C ARG A 171 -16.01 2.56 -18.39
N GLU A 172 -14.81 2.85 -17.95
CA GLU A 172 -14.28 2.43 -16.68
C GLU A 172 -15.00 3.19 -15.56
N SER A 173 -15.28 2.48 -14.47
CA SER A 173 -15.98 2.98 -13.30
C SER A 173 -15.04 3.60 -12.25
N HIS A 174 -13.87 4.04 -12.69
CA HIS A 174 -12.88 4.72 -11.88
C HIS A 174 -12.14 5.76 -12.71
N TYR A 175 -11.55 6.76 -12.04
CA TYR A 175 -10.72 7.77 -12.68
C TYR A 175 -9.66 8.33 -11.75
N LEU A 176 -8.44 8.51 -12.27
CA LEU A 176 -7.35 9.21 -11.60
C LEU A 176 -7.25 10.64 -12.14
N ASP A 177 -7.84 11.59 -11.40
CA ASP A 177 -7.67 13.01 -11.70
C ASP A 177 -6.29 13.45 -11.19
N ARG A 178 -5.39 13.85 -12.09
CA ARG A 178 -4.01 14.22 -11.76
C ARG A 178 -3.56 15.47 -12.50
N GLY A 179 -2.72 16.27 -11.85
CA GLY A 179 -2.02 17.38 -12.49
C GLY A 179 -1.97 18.64 -11.63
N THR A 180 -1.28 19.66 -12.12
CA THR A 180 -1.01 20.92 -11.39
C THR A 180 -2.26 21.75 -11.08
N HIS A 181 -3.42 21.37 -11.59
CA HIS A 181 -4.71 21.98 -11.24
C HIS A 181 -5.24 21.51 -9.89
N LEU A 182 -4.70 20.42 -9.34
CA LEU A 182 -4.98 19.94 -7.99
C LEU A 182 -3.94 20.54 -7.04
N ILE A 183 -4.40 21.48 -6.22
CA ILE A 183 -3.55 22.26 -5.32
C ILE A 183 -3.75 21.73 -3.90
N PRO A 184 -2.67 21.38 -3.17
CA PRO A 184 -2.76 20.99 -1.77
C PRO A 184 -3.54 22.00 -0.91
N GLY A 185 -4.42 21.50 -0.04
CA GLY A 185 -5.26 22.32 0.84
C GLY A 185 -6.53 22.89 0.18
N ILE A 186 -6.77 22.65 -1.11
CA ILE A 186 -8.03 23.00 -1.78
C ILE A 186 -8.99 21.80 -1.79
N SER A 187 -10.28 22.08 -1.59
CA SER A 187 -11.35 21.09 -1.71
C SER A 187 -11.91 21.08 -3.14
N TYR A 188 -12.07 19.88 -3.68
CA TYR A 188 -12.70 19.66 -4.98
C TYR A 188 -14.03 18.91 -4.82
N GLN A 189 -14.96 19.13 -5.76
CA GLN A 189 -16.24 18.41 -5.82
C GLN A 189 -16.33 17.68 -7.15
N TYR A 190 -16.90 16.48 -7.12
CA TYR A 190 -17.07 15.62 -8.29
C TYR A 190 -18.52 15.15 -8.42
N ARG A 191 -18.92 14.90 -9.66
CA ARG A 191 -20.18 14.23 -10.00
C ARG A 191 -20.01 13.41 -11.26
N VAL A 192 -20.66 12.25 -11.30
CA VAL A 192 -20.63 11.35 -12.46
C VAL A 192 -22.04 11.07 -12.95
N ARG A 193 -22.20 10.81 -14.25
CA ARG A 193 -23.46 10.31 -14.84
C ARG A 193 -23.14 9.28 -15.91
N SER A 194 -24.07 8.38 -16.20
CA SER A 194 -23.91 7.31 -17.18
C SER A 194 -24.54 7.67 -18.53
N GLU A 195 -24.12 6.98 -19.58
CA GLU A 195 -24.61 7.11 -20.95
C GLU A 195 -24.92 5.74 -21.55
N ASN A 196 -26.03 5.59 -22.27
CA ASN A 196 -26.38 4.37 -23.00
C ASN A 196 -25.95 4.42 -24.49
N ALA A 197 -26.24 3.35 -25.25
CA ALA A 197 -25.83 3.23 -26.65
C ALA A 197 -26.46 4.31 -27.56
N GLU A 198 -27.60 4.84 -27.15
CA GLU A 198 -28.38 5.89 -27.80
C GLU A 198 -27.90 7.31 -27.44
N ARG A 199 -26.86 7.42 -26.59
CA ARG A 199 -26.30 8.68 -26.07
C ARG A 199 -27.24 9.44 -25.14
N GLU A 200 -28.20 8.75 -24.55
CA GLU A 200 -29.04 9.29 -23.49
C GLU A 200 -28.30 9.22 -22.17
N LEU A 201 -28.49 10.25 -21.33
CA LEU A 201 -27.73 10.46 -20.11
C LEU A 201 -28.63 10.26 -18.90
N SER A 202 -28.09 9.62 -17.87
CA SER A 202 -28.72 9.56 -16.55
C SER A 202 -28.73 10.94 -15.87
N GLU A 203 -29.44 11.02 -14.75
CA GLU A 203 -29.15 12.04 -13.73
C GLU A 203 -27.72 11.87 -13.18
N TYR A 204 -27.18 12.91 -12.55
CA TYR A 204 -25.88 12.80 -11.87
C TYR A 204 -26.01 11.99 -10.57
N SER A 205 -24.90 11.36 -10.19
CA SER A 205 -24.68 10.79 -8.87
C SER A 205 -24.90 11.82 -7.76
N MET A 206 -25.01 11.34 -6.51
CA MET A 206 -24.81 12.23 -5.36
C MET A 206 -23.42 12.88 -5.44
N LEU A 207 -23.31 14.13 -4.98
CA LEU A 207 -22.04 14.83 -4.90
C LEU A 207 -21.15 14.14 -3.86
N VAL A 208 -19.88 13.94 -4.22
CA VAL A 208 -18.83 13.78 -3.21
C VAL A 208 -18.44 15.18 -2.77
N GLU A 209 -18.90 15.58 -1.58
CA GLU A 209 -18.48 16.83 -0.95
C GLU A 209 -17.23 16.61 -0.07
N GLU A 210 -16.33 17.61 -0.10
CA GLU A 210 -15.17 17.75 0.78
C GLU A 210 -14.07 16.68 0.68
N SER A 211 -13.51 16.48 -0.52
CA SER A 211 -12.14 15.96 -0.64
C SER A 211 -11.15 17.12 -0.47
N ILE A 212 -10.87 17.49 0.78
CA ILE A 212 -9.69 18.31 1.06
C ILE A 212 -8.49 17.45 0.64
N ILE A 213 -7.65 17.96 -0.25
CA ILE A 213 -6.29 17.44 -0.39
C ILE A 213 -5.58 17.77 0.93
N THR A 214 -5.73 16.90 1.91
CA THR A 214 -5.03 17.00 3.19
C THR A 214 -3.57 16.70 2.93
N GLY A 215 -2.66 17.48 3.53
CA GLY A 215 -1.22 17.30 3.33
C GLY A 215 -0.70 15.89 3.63
N ARG A 216 -1.47 15.05 4.33
CA ARG A 216 -1.23 13.61 4.43
C ARG A 216 -2.24 12.88 3.54
N GLY A 217 -1.77 12.34 2.42
CA GLY A 217 -2.59 11.54 1.50
C GLY A 217 -2.93 10.16 2.07
N ARG A 218 -4.01 9.57 1.57
CA ARG A 218 -4.47 8.22 1.93
C ARG A 218 -5.08 7.55 0.71
N ILE A 219 -4.89 6.25 0.57
CA ILE A 219 -5.60 5.37 -0.35
C ILE A 219 -6.33 4.32 0.47
N GLU A 220 -7.58 4.06 0.17
CA GLU A 220 -8.44 3.05 0.79
C GLU A 220 -8.92 2.09 -0.30
N GLY A 221 -9.10 0.84 0.08
CA GLY A 221 -9.68 -0.15 -0.80
C GLY A 221 -9.98 -1.45 -0.08
N LYS A 222 -10.37 -2.43 -0.89
CA LYS A 222 -10.73 -3.78 -0.44
C LYS A 222 -10.11 -4.79 -1.38
N PHE A 223 -9.77 -5.96 -0.85
CA PHE A 223 -9.47 -7.13 -1.68
C PHE A 223 -10.34 -8.32 -1.26
N TRP A 224 -10.51 -9.26 -2.20
CA TRP A 224 -11.40 -10.40 -2.03
C TRP A 224 -10.68 -11.74 -2.17
N ILE A 225 -11.07 -12.74 -1.37
CA ILE A 225 -10.53 -14.10 -1.43
C ILE A 225 -11.63 -15.05 -1.88
N GLY A 226 -11.51 -15.52 -3.12
CA GLY A 226 -12.62 -16.15 -3.83
C GLY A 226 -12.96 -17.60 -3.54
N ARG A 227 -12.88 -18.02 -2.28
CA ARG A 227 -13.31 -19.37 -1.88
C ARG A 227 -14.42 -19.30 -0.84
N GLU A 228 -15.66 -19.31 -1.33
CA GLU A 228 -16.88 -19.36 -0.49
C GLU A 228 -16.88 -20.51 0.54
N GLU A 229 -16.05 -21.55 0.34
CA GLU A 229 -16.07 -22.75 1.19
C GLU A 229 -15.14 -22.70 2.42
N ILE A 230 -14.20 -21.74 2.53
CA ILE A 230 -13.14 -21.81 3.56
C ILE A 230 -13.22 -20.68 4.61
N PHE A 231 -13.70 -19.48 4.25
CA PHE A 231 -13.73 -18.34 5.16
C PHE A 231 -15.12 -17.67 5.21
N SER A 232 -15.57 -17.29 6.40
CA SER A 232 -16.84 -16.58 6.61
C SER A 232 -16.78 -15.10 6.23
N GLU A 233 -15.58 -14.55 6.10
CA GLU A 233 -15.29 -13.20 5.62
C GLU A 233 -14.35 -13.35 4.42
N ASN A 234 -14.78 -12.87 3.27
CA ASN A 234 -14.01 -12.94 2.02
C ASN A 234 -13.56 -11.57 1.53
N GLU A 235 -13.97 -10.49 2.18
CA GLU A 235 -13.62 -9.11 1.83
C GLU A 235 -12.83 -8.49 2.98
N PHE A 236 -11.69 -7.86 2.68
CA PHE A 236 -10.81 -7.27 3.67
C PHE A 236 -10.49 -5.82 3.35
N ASP A 237 -10.62 -4.95 4.35
CA ASP A 237 -10.26 -3.54 4.24
C ASP A 237 -8.73 -3.35 4.27
N VAL A 238 -8.25 -2.51 3.36
CA VAL A 238 -6.84 -2.15 3.25
C VAL A 238 -6.66 -0.66 3.01
N SER A 239 -5.51 -0.12 3.40
CA SER A 239 -5.18 1.28 3.10
C SER A 239 -3.69 1.56 3.04
N ILE A 240 -3.32 2.57 2.25
CA ILE A 240 -1.99 3.17 2.23
C ILE A 240 -2.10 4.56 2.85
N LEU A 241 -1.27 4.84 3.84
CA LEU A 241 -1.28 6.11 4.58
C LEU A 241 0.05 6.84 4.36
N SER A 242 0.00 8.12 4.02
CA SER A 242 1.18 8.98 3.96
C SER A 242 1.57 9.49 5.33
N HIS A 243 2.85 9.35 5.65
CA HIS A 243 3.51 9.95 6.81
C HIS A 243 4.33 11.18 6.44
N SER A 244 4.53 11.45 5.15
CA SER A 244 5.21 12.66 4.67
C SER A 244 4.33 13.91 4.76
N ASP A 245 4.96 15.05 5.02
CA ASP A 245 4.29 16.36 5.07
C ASP A 245 3.79 16.85 3.71
N HIS A 246 4.38 16.35 2.61
CA HIS A 246 3.98 16.65 1.23
C HIS A 246 2.96 15.65 0.65
N GLY A 247 2.59 14.61 1.41
CA GLY A 247 1.59 13.62 1.00
C GLY A 247 2.15 12.51 0.11
N ILE A 248 1.26 11.89 -0.67
CA ILE A 248 1.63 10.80 -1.59
C ILE A 248 2.11 11.42 -2.91
N ASN A 249 3.37 11.17 -3.27
CA ASN A 249 4.01 11.68 -4.49
C ASN A 249 4.89 10.57 -5.11
N GLU A 250 4.54 10.16 -6.31
CA GLU A 250 5.17 9.07 -7.06
C GLU A 250 6.53 9.41 -7.70
N ASP A 251 6.85 10.71 -7.82
CA ASP A 251 8.11 11.17 -8.41
C ASP A 251 9.28 11.09 -7.42
N ARG A 252 9.01 10.94 -6.12
CA ARG A 252 10.01 10.90 -5.03
C ARG A 252 10.45 9.47 -4.73
N ASN A 253 11.59 9.30 -4.05
CA ASN A 253 11.88 7.99 -3.48
C ASN A 253 10.82 7.66 -2.44
N THR A 254 10.35 6.43 -2.46
CA THR A 254 9.19 6.05 -1.67
C THR A 254 9.49 4.86 -0.79
N TRP A 255 9.26 5.03 0.50
CA TRP A 255 9.35 4.00 1.53
C TRP A 255 7.96 3.44 1.80
N ILE A 256 7.82 2.11 1.78
CA ILE A 256 6.56 1.42 2.10
C ILE A 256 6.79 0.56 3.35
N LEU A 257 6.26 0.99 4.48
CA LEU A 257 6.31 0.25 5.74
C LEU A 257 5.13 -0.71 5.85
N ILE A 258 5.39 -1.98 6.14
CA ILE A 258 4.37 -3.04 6.17
C ILE A 258 4.47 -3.81 7.48
N HIS A 259 3.40 -3.75 8.29
CA HIS A 259 3.31 -4.46 9.56
C HIS A 259 3.12 -5.98 9.38
N GLY A 260 3.35 -6.70 10.46
CA GLY A 260 3.23 -8.15 10.55
C GLY A 260 1.81 -8.66 10.83
N TRP A 261 1.76 -9.84 11.44
CA TRP A 261 0.54 -10.50 11.89
C TRP A 261 -0.08 -9.80 13.11
N GLY A 262 -1.37 -9.46 13.04
CA GLY A 262 -2.07 -8.65 14.06
C GLY A 262 -2.36 -9.33 15.41
N GLY A 263 -2.25 -10.67 15.50
CA GLY A 263 -2.28 -11.42 16.76
C GLY A 263 -3.52 -11.31 17.67
N LEU A 264 -3.41 -11.94 18.86
CA LEU A 264 -4.48 -12.53 19.68
C LEU A 264 -5.39 -11.61 20.51
N ASN A 265 -5.36 -10.29 20.37
CA ASN A 265 -6.07 -9.41 21.31
C ASN A 265 -7.18 -8.55 20.67
N PRO A 266 -8.31 -9.18 20.26
CA PRO A 266 -9.46 -8.46 19.72
C PRO A 266 -10.12 -7.49 20.73
N PHE A 267 -9.73 -7.53 22.01
CA PHE A 267 -10.29 -6.70 23.08
C PHE A 267 -9.47 -5.46 23.43
N SER A 268 -8.30 -5.27 22.83
CA SER A 268 -7.40 -4.17 23.21
C SER A 268 -7.62 -2.86 22.43
N GLY A 269 -8.49 -2.85 21.41
CA GLY A 269 -8.61 -1.69 20.51
C GLY A 269 -7.28 -1.37 19.81
N PHE A 270 -6.38 -2.36 19.75
CA PHE A 270 -5.03 -2.26 19.22
C PHE A 270 -5.11 -2.41 17.71
N ASN A 271 -4.94 -1.29 17.02
CA ASN A 271 -4.76 -1.26 15.58
C ASN A 271 -3.25 -1.50 15.36
N PRO A 272 -2.77 -2.47 14.56
CA PRO A 272 -1.35 -2.69 14.31
C PRO A 272 -0.68 -1.58 13.49
N ILE A 273 -1.43 -0.57 13.04
CA ILE A 273 -0.82 0.74 12.71
C ILE A 273 -0.18 1.36 13.97
N THR A 274 -0.61 0.98 15.17
CA THR A 274 0.05 1.22 16.47
C THR A 274 0.93 0.06 16.92
N GLU A 275 1.40 -0.82 16.02
CA GLU A 275 2.74 -1.36 16.19
C GLU A 275 3.64 -0.13 16.22
N GLY A 276 3.92 0.43 17.41
CA GLY A 276 4.47 1.77 17.55
C GLY A 276 5.80 2.01 16.81
N TRP A 277 6.38 0.95 16.24
CA TRP A 277 7.48 1.05 15.31
C TRP A 277 7.09 1.70 13.97
N ILE A 278 5.91 1.51 13.36
CA ILE A 278 5.58 2.18 12.08
C ILE A 278 5.64 3.69 12.24
N ASP A 279 5.01 4.22 13.30
CA ASP A 279 5.02 5.66 13.58
C ASP A 279 6.45 6.15 13.89
N SER A 280 7.17 5.50 14.82
CA SER A 280 8.55 5.88 15.20
C SER A 280 9.52 5.78 14.02
N PHE A 281 9.40 4.73 13.21
CA PHE A 281 10.23 4.50 12.03
C PHE A 281 9.91 5.51 10.95
N SER A 282 8.63 5.85 10.73
CA SER A 282 8.22 6.91 9.81
C SER A 282 8.76 8.27 10.24
N GLU A 283 8.72 8.60 11.53
CA GLU A 283 9.32 9.82 12.07
C GLU A 283 10.83 9.86 11.85
N THR A 284 11.51 8.73 12.09
CA THR A 284 12.94 8.58 11.82
C THR A 284 13.26 8.76 10.34
N LEU A 285 12.49 8.14 9.44
CA LEU A 285 12.67 8.30 7.99
C LEU A 285 12.39 9.73 7.54
N ASN A 286 11.31 10.37 7.97
CA ASN A 286 11.01 11.76 7.66
C ASN A 286 12.14 12.71 8.10
N ARG A 287 12.77 12.43 9.25
CA ARG A 287 13.90 13.23 9.74
C ARG A 287 15.18 13.02 8.91
N LEU A 288 15.43 11.81 8.45
CA LEU A 288 16.64 11.47 7.67
C LEU A 288 16.49 11.79 6.17
N TYR A 289 15.27 11.62 5.63
CA TYR A 289 14.92 11.74 4.22
C TYR A 289 13.65 12.59 4.05
N PRO A 290 13.69 13.88 4.41
CA PRO A 290 12.51 14.76 4.37
C PRO A 290 11.93 14.94 2.96
N GLU A 291 12.73 14.69 1.93
CA GLU A 291 12.29 14.77 0.53
C GLU A 291 11.69 13.46 0.00
N ASP A 292 11.77 12.36 0.75
CA ASP A 292 11.18 11.08 0.34
C ASP A 292 9.70 11.01 0.74
N THR A 293 8.94 10.17 0.05
CA THR A 293 7.56 9.80 0.39
C THR A 293 7.58 8.59 1.31
N ILE A 294 7.03 8.74 2.52
CA ILE A 294 6.98 7.68 3.53
C ILE A 294 5.53 7.22 3.64
N LEU A 295 5.27 5.98 3.25
CA LEU A 295 3.95 5.37 3.27
C LEU A 295 3.93 4.18 4.23
N SER A 296 2.79 3.92 4.85
CA SER A 296 2.52 2.65 5.52
C SER A 296 1.36 1.92 4.87
N TYR A 297 1.49 0.61 4.68
CA TYR A 297 0.42 -0.26 4.21
C TYR A 297 -0.26 -0.94 5.41
N ASN A 298 -1.53 -0.60 5.61
CA ASN A 298 -2.39 -1.21 6.61
C ASN A 298 -3.24 -2.31 5.96
N TRP A 299 -2.93 -3.54 6.32
CA TRP A 299 -3.70 -4.74 5.95
C TRP A 299 -4.22 -5.46 7.20
N HIS A 300 -4.49 -4.68 8.27
CA HIS A 300 -4.88 -5.20 9.57
C HIS A 300 -6.03 -6.19 9.49
N ASP A 301 -7.09 -5.84 8.76
CA ASP A 301 -8.32 -6.64 8.66
C ASP A 301 -8.03 -8.06 8.17
N ALA A 302 -7.14 -8.19 7.18
CA ALA A 302 -6.66 -9.47 6.69
C ALA A 302 -5.67 -10.17 7.63
N SER A 303 -4.78 -9.42 8.28
CA SER A 303 -3.76 -9.98 9.18
C SER A 303 -4.28 -10.34 10.58
N ASN A 304 -5.44 -9.83 10.99
CA ASN A 304 -5.98 -10.01 12.34
C ASN A 304 -6.78 -11.31 12.47
N THR A 305 -6.07 -12.42 12.52
CA THR A 305 -6.68 -13.76 12.52
C THR A 305 -6.70 -14.41 13.90
N GLY A 306 -6.59 -13.62 14.97
CA GLY A 306 -6.58 -14.12 16.35
C GLY A 306 -5.35 -15.00 16.61
N PRO A 307 -5.48 -16.29 17.01
CA PRO A 307 -4.35 -17.20 17.21
C PRO A 307 -3.84 -17.87 15.94
N ASN A 308 -4.56 -17.75 14.81
CA ASN A 308 -4.28 -18.57 13.64
C ASN A 308 -3.45 -17.81 12.60
N ALA A 309 -2.14 -17.77 12.81
CA ALA A 309 -1.20 -17.13 11.89
C ALA A 309 -1.31 -17.69 10.45
N GLY A 310 -1.57 -18.98 10.29
CA GLY A 310 -1.70 -19.60 8.96
C GLY A 310 -2.85 -19.05 8.11
N ILE A 311 -3.91 -18.53 8.73
CA ILE A 311 -4.95 -17.80 7.98
C ILE A 311 -4.40 -16.47 7.47
N SER A 312 -3.64 -15.73 8.28
CA SER A 312 -3.05 -14.47 7.85
C SER A 312 -2.03 -14.70 6.74
N GLU A 313 -1.26 -15.78 6.84
CA GLU A 313 -0.29 -16.20 5.83
C GLU A 313 -0.96 -16.52 4.49
N ALA A 314 -2.06 -17.28 4.50
CA ALA A 314 -2.83 -17.57 3.29
C ALA A 314 -3.42 -16.33 2.60
N ARG A 315 -3.50 -15.18 3.30
CA ARG A 315 -4.02 -13.90 2.79
C ARG A 315 -2.94 -13.01 2.18
N ILE A 316 -1.66 -13.32 2.40
CA ILE A 316 -0.51 -12.51 1.95
C ILE A 316 -0.54 -12.26 0.43
N PRO A 317 -0.74 -13.26 -0.45
CA PRO A 317 -0.70 -13.02 -1.90
C PRO A 317 -1.74 -11.99 -2.36
N PHE A 318 -2.95 -12.02 -1.78
CA PHE A 318 -4.03 -11.10 -2.13
C PHE A 318 -3.78 -9.69 -1.61
N ALA A 319 -3.30 -9.56 -0.36
CA ALA A 319 -2.92 -8.28 0.21
C ALA A 319 -1.76 -7.64 -0.57
N ALA A 320 -0.80 -8.45 -0.99
CA ALA A 320 0.35 -8.03 -1.77
C ALA A 320 -0.01 -7.65 -3.20
N GLU A 321 -0.89 -8.43 -3.84
CA GLU A 321 -1.41 -8.12 -5.18
C GLU A 321 -2.13 -6.77 -5.20
N TRP A 322 -3.00 -6.54 -4.23
CA TRP A 322 -3.67 -5.25 -4.08
C TRP A 322 -2.66 -4.10 -3.97
N LEU A 323 -1.67 -4.22 -3.07
CA LEU A 323 -0.65 -3.20 -2.85
C LEU A 323 0.17 -2.93 -4.12
N GLY A 324 0.69 -3.99 -4.76
CA GLY A 324 1.52 -3.89 -5.95
C GLY A 324 0.80 -3.26 -7.13
N LEU A 325 -0.45 -3.67 -7.39
CA LEU A 325 -1.28 -3.11 -8.46
C LEU A 325 -1.56 -1.61 -8.22
N HIS A 326 -1.92 -1.22 -6.99
CA HIS A 326 -2.25 0.18 -6.70
C HIS A 326 -1.02 1.08 -6.77
N LEU A 327 0.15 0.63 -6.29
CA LEU A 327 1.40 1.37 -6.44
C LEU A 327 1.74 1.54 -7.93
N TRP A 328 1.62 0.47 -8.73
CA TRP A 328 1.89 0.51 -10.16
C TRP A 328 0.94 1.46 -10.91
N GLU A 329 -0.37 1.37 -10.66
CA GLU A 329 -1.39 2.22 -11.30
C GLU A 329 -1.22 3.71 -10.97
N LEU A 330 -0.74 4.01 -9.76
CA LEU A 330 -0.42 5.37 -9.33
C LEU A 330 0.89 5.90 -9.93
N GLY A 331 1.64 5.07 -10.65
CA GLY A 331 2.88 5.46 -11.31
C GLY A 331 4.12 5.34 -10.44
N PHE A 332 4.05 4.68 -9.28
CA PHE A 332 5.26 4.35 -8.53
C PHE A 332 6.12 3.38 -9.34
N GLY A 333 7.32 3.84 -9.69
CA GLY A 333 8.29 3.09 -10.48
C GLY A 333 9.46 2.56 -9.66
N GLU A 334 10.66 2.75 -10.20
CA GLU A 334 11.95 2.20 -9.74
C GLU A 334 12.48 2.78 -8.40
N LYS A 335 11.70 3.64 -7.74
CA LYS A 335 12.14 4.34 -6.53
C LYS A 335 11.51 3.79 -5.25
N LEU A 336 10.96 2.59 -5.32
CA LEU A 336 10.29 1.92 -4.21
C LEU A 336 11.28 1.20 -3.30
N LYS A 337 11.11 1.39 -2.00
CA LYS A 337 11.85 0.73 -0.91
C LYS A 337 10.83 0.12 0.04
N PHE A 338 10.70 -1.19 0.03
CA PHE A 338 9.77 -1.89 0.93
C PHE A 338 10.48 -2.24 2.24
N VAL A 339 9.80 -2.03 3.37
CA VAL A 339 10.24 -2.44 4.69
C VAL A 339 9.12 -3.24 5.32
N GLY A 340 9.30 -4.56 5.42
CA GLY A 340 8.27 -5.45 5.93
C GLY A 340 8.75 -6.18 7.18
N HIS A 341 7.94 -6.17 8.24
CA HIS A 341 8.20 -6.94 9.46
C HIS A 341 7.35 -8.21 9.49
N SER A 342 7.90 -9.35 9.93
CA SER A 342 7.12 -10.59 10.11
C SER A 342 6.39 -11.00 8.82
N HIS A 343 5.08 -11.24 8.86
CA HIS A 343 4.25 -11.48 7.66
C HIS A 343 4.33 -10.34 6.63
N GLY A 344 4.56 -9.10 7.08
CA GLY A 344 4.74 -7.93 6.23
C GLY A 344 5.98 -8.02 5.33
N ALA A 345 7.01 -8.78 5.72
CA ALA A 345 8.17 -9.05 4.86
C ALA A 345 7.76 -9.82 3.60
N TYR A 346 6.86 -10.79 3.74
CA TYR A 346 6.32 -11.54 2.61
C TYR A 346 5.37 -10.72 1.75
N VAL A 347 4.54 -9.88 2.37
CA VAL A 347 3.70 -8.91 1.63
C VAL A 347 4.58 -7.98 0.80
N ALA A 348 5.70 -7.47 1.35
CA ALA A 348 6.68 -6.68 0.61
C ALA A 348 7.26 -7.45 -0.59
N ASN A 349 7.65 -8.70 -0.39
CA ASN A 349 8.21 -9.55 -1.44
C ASN A 349 7.20 -9.79 -2.59
N GLU A 350 5.98 -10.18 -2.26
CA GLU A 350 4.96 -10.49 -3.26
C GLU A 350 4.47 -9.21 -3.96
N ALA A 351 4.34 -8.09 -3.26
CA ALA A 351 3.90 -6.82 -3.85
C ALA A 351 4.94 -6.30 -4.85
N ALA A 352 6.23 -6.48 -4.52
CA ALA A 352 7.32 -6.21 -5.44
C ALA A 352 7.12 -7.03 -6.74
N LYS A 353 6.90 -8.34 -6.69
CA LYS A 353 6.75 -9.17 -7.91
C LYS A 353 5.68 -8.68 -8.89
N VAL A 354 4.64 -8.01 -8.41
CA VAL A 354 3.55 -7.46 -9.25
C VAL A 354 3.98 -6.24 -10.06
N ILE A 355 4.91 -5.43 -9.54
CA ILE A 355 5.33 -4.20 -10.21
C ILE A 355 6.42 -4.55 -11.24
N PRO A 356 6.24 -4.21 -12.54
CA PRO A 356 7.09 -4.68 -13.64
C PRO A 356 8.44 -3.93 -13.77
N VAL A 357 9.07 -3.56 -12.66
CA VAL A 357 10.40 -2.92 -12.62
C VAL A 357 11.28 -3.63 -11.58
N LYS A 358 12.59 -3.74 -11.83
CA LYS A 358 13.50 -4.49 -10.93
C LYS A 358 14.27 -3.63 -9.95
N GLU A 359 14.43 -2.35 -10.25
CA GLU A 359 15.17 -1.40 -9.43
C GLU A 359 14.30 -1.02 -8.24
N ARG A 360 14.49 -1.71 -7.12
CA ARG A 360 13.80 -1.48 -5.84
C ARG A 360 14.55 -2.21 -4.75
N ALA A 361 14.37 -1.74 -3.51
CA ALA A 361 14.97 -2.36 -2.35
C ALA A 361 13.90 -3.04 -1.48
N ILE A 362 14.27 -4.14 -0.81
CA ILE A 362 13.45 -4.75 0.25
C ILE A 362 14.30 -4.87 1.52
N ILE A 363 13.75 -4.44 2.64
CA ILE A 363 14.24 -4.71 3.97
C ILE A 363 13.23 -5.64 4.65
N ALA A 364 13.58 -6.91 4.77
CA ALA A 364 12.82 -7.90 5.52
C ALA A 364 13.29 -7.91 6.97
N ILE A 365 12.40 -7.55 7.90
CA ILE A 365 12.68 -7.53 9.34
C ILE A 365 12.01 -8.75 9.96
N ASP A 366 12.81 -9.71 10.37
CA ASP A 366 12.42 -10.99 10.94
C ASP A 366 11.25 -11.67 10.19
N PRO A 367 11.43 -12.02 8.90
CA PRO A 367 10.38 -12.69 8.13
C PRO A 367 9.86 -13.91 8.89
N ALA A 368 8.55 -14.08 9.03
CA ALA A 368 7.99 -15.04 9.99
C ALA A 368 8.21 -16.50 9.60
N ASP A 369 8.28 -17.41 10.57
CA ASP A 369 8.30 -18.86 10.29
C ASP A 369 6.99 -19.34 9.64
N ASP A 370 7.08 -20.41 8.85
CA ASP A 370 5.93 -21.00 8.14
C ASP A 370 4.91 -21.53 9.15
N ALA A 371 3.66 -21.03 9.07
CA ALA A 371 2.63 -21.46 9.98
C ALA A 371 2.11 -22.86 9.57
N PRO A 372 2.02 -23.83 10.50
CA PRO A 372 1.58 -25.17 10.15
C PRO A 372 0.22 -25.22 9.43
N GLY A 373 0.22 -25.76 8.22
CA GLY A 373 -0.99 -25.94 7.41
C GLY A 373 -1.38 -24.74 6.54
N ALA A 374 -0.49 -23.75 6.41
CA ALA A 374 -0.66 -22.61 5.50
C ALA A 374 -0.02 -22.88 4.12
N LEU A 375 0.06 -21.81 3.33
CA LEU A 375 0.85 -21.75 2.10
C LEU A 375 2.32 -21.91 2.50
N ASP A 376 3.06 -22.87 1.92
CA ASP A 376 4.49 -23.02 2.18
C ASP A 376 5.23 -21.80 1.61
N ILE A 377 5.33 -20.75 2.41
CA ILE A 377 5.88 -19.47 1.98
C ILE A 377 7.38 -19.57 1.70
N ASN A 378 8.04 -20.57 2.30
CA ASN A 378 9.45 -20.87 2.11
C ASN A 378 9.72 -21.44 0.72
N ALA A 379 8.79 -22.21 0.17
CA ALA A 379 8.92 -22.75 -1.18
C ALA A 379 8.77 -21.69 -2.29
N ILE A 380 8.17 -20.54 -2.00
CA ILE A 380 7.81 -19.54 -3.01
C ILE A 380 8.47 -18.16 -2.82
N THR A 381 9.09 -17.93 -1.66
CA THR A 381 9.73 -16.65 -1.33
C THR A 381 11.21 -16.71 -1.65
N ASN A 382 11.64 -15.84 -2.55
CA ASN A 382 13.04 -15.53 -2.78
C ASN A 382 13.17 -14.01 -2.87
N PHE A 383 13.70 -13.38 -1.82
CA PHE A 383 13.80 -11.93 -1.75
C PHE A 383 14.69 -11.37 -2.87
N ARG A 384 15.79 -12.05 -3.20
CA ARG A 384 16.74 -11.64 -4.26
C ARG A 384 16.12 -11.66 -5.66
N GLU A 385 15.09 -12.47 -5.90
CA GLU A 385 14.39 -12.47 -7.20
C GLU A 385 13.43 -11.28 -7.35
N SER A 386 12.92 -10.77 -6.24
CA SER A 386 11.88 -9.74 -6.23
C SER A 386 12.44 -8.33 -6.30
N ALA A 387 13.71 -8.09 -5.96
CA ALA A 387 14.29 -6.75 -5.84
C ALA A 387 15.79 -6.75 -6.14
N CYS A 388 16.33 -5.62 -6.60
CA CYS A 388 17.75 -5.51 -6.96
C CYS A 388 18.68 -5.54 -5.75
N LEU A 389 18.17 -5.12 -4.59
CA LEU A 389 18.90 -5.17 -3.33
C LEU A 389 17.96 -5.56 -2.21
N THR A 390 18.33 -6.59 -1.48
CA THR A 390 17.52 -7.10 -0.37
C THR A 390 18.35 -7.32 0.87
N TRP A 391 17.91 -6.72 1.96
CA TRP A 391 18.45 -6.93 3.30
C TRP A 391 17.44 -7.71 4.12
N ALA A 392 17.90 -8.73 4.83
CA ALA A 392 17.10 -9.42 5.83
C ALA A 392 17.79 -9.29 7.20
N PHE A 393 17.04 -8.88 8.22
CA PHE A 393 17.48 -8.90 9.61
C PHE A 393 16.73 -10.01 10.33
N VAL A 394 17.41 -10.84 11.10
CA VAL A 394 16.85 -12.06 11.71
C VAL A 394 17.11 -12.07 13.20
N ASP A 395 16.10 -12.42 14.00
CA ASP A 395 16.29 -12.71 15.43
C ASP A 395 17.15 -13.97 15.60
N GLY A 396 18.38 -13.77 16.05
CA GLY A 396 19.35 -14.84 16.25
C GLY A 396 19.21 -15.60 17.56
N ASP A 397 18.42 -15.12 18.52
CA ASP A 397 18.26 -15.81 19.80
C ASP A 397 17.15 -16.85 19.74
N ARG A 398 16.16 -16.65 18.85
CA ARG A 398 14.99 -17.52 18.68
C ARG A 398 14.28 -17.84 20.00
N VAL A 399 14.31 -16.91 20.96
CA VAL A 399 13.76 -17.11 22.30
C VAL A 399 12.25 -16.86 22.27
N GLY A 400 11.47 -17.94 22.32
CA GLY A 400 10.01 -17.92 22.18
C GLY A 400 9.59 -18.52 20.84
N ALA A 401 8.52 -19.31 20.85
CA ALA A 401 8.13 -20.21 19.76
C ALA A 401 8.28 -19.60 18.34
N ASN A 402 9.30 -20.06 17.60
CA ASN A 402 9.39 -20.00 16.13
C ASN A 402 8.77 -18.76 15.46
N VAL A 403 9.29 -17.56 15.73
CA VAL A 403 8.70 -16.32 15.17
C VAL A 403 9.50 -15.72 14.00
N GLY A 404 10.69 -16.25 13.68
CA GLY A 404 11.52 -15.78 12.57
C GLY A 404 12.08 -16.94 11.73
N ASN A 405 12.09 -16.77 10.41
CA ASN A 405 12.51 -17.74 9.42
C ASN A 405 13.89 -17.44 8.86
N VAL A 406 14.87 -18.18 9.37
CA VAL A 406 16.27 -17.99 8.99
C VAL A 406 16.53 -18.43 7.55
N LEU A 407 15.85 -19.47 7.08
CA LEU A 407 16.00 -19.98 5.71
C LEU A 407 15.52 -18.96 4.69
N THR A 408 14.34 -18.37 4.93
CA THR A 408 13.78 -17.40 4.00
C THR A 408 14.55 -16.09 4.03
N ALA A 409 15.02 -15.66 5.20
CA ALA A 409 15.92 -14.51 5.30
C ALA A 409 17.24 -14.71 4.52
N ALA A 410 17.80 -15.92 4.52
CA ALA A 410 19.01 -16.25 3.76
C ALA A 410 18.82 -16.14 2.23
N THR A 411 17.59 -16.05 1.72
CA THR A 411 17.32 -15.77 0.29
C THR A 411 17.57 -14.31 -0.10
N ALA A 412 17.79 -13.41 0.86
CA ALA A 412 18.13 -12.02 0.60
C ALA A 412 19.52 -11.87 -0.07
N SER A 413 19.79 -10.69 -0.60
CA SER A 413 21.12 -10.33 -1.13
C SER A 413 22.12 -10.27 0.02
N HIS A 414 21.68 -9.73 1.15
CA HIS A 414 22.41 -9.71 2.41
C HIS A 414 21.47 -10.10 3.55
N SER A 415 21.92 -11.00 4.41
CA SER A 415 21.19 -11.44 5.60
C SER A 415 22.01 -11.18 6.85
N PHE A 416 21.39 -10.70 7.91
CA PHE A 416 22.05 -10.23 9.12
C PHE A 416 21.41 -10.87 10.34
N LEU A 417 22.23 -11.52 11.16
CA LEU A 417 21.77 -12.12 12.41
C LEU A 417 21.86 -11.10 13.54
N VAL A 418 20.80 -10.92 14.32
CA VAL A 418 20.77 -9.97 15.44
C VAL A 418 20.51 -10.74 16.73
N LYS A 419 21.50 -10.73 17.63
CA LYS A 419 21.47 -11.34 18.95
C LYS A 419 21.01 -10.33 20.00
N ASN A 420 20.65 -10.83 21.18
CA ASN A 420 20.08 -10.09 22.32
C ASN A 420 18.83 -9.27 21.96
N THR A 421 18.00 -9.78 21.06
CA THR A 421 16.79 -9.10 20.59
C THR A 421 15.58 -10.04 20.63
N THR A 422 14.44 -9.57 20.16
CA THR A 422 13.25 -10.40 19.97
C THR A 422 12.57 -10.03 18.67
N HIS A 423 11.78 -10.94 18.11
CA HIS A 423 10.91 -10.68 16.94
C HIS A 423 10.23 -9.30 16.94
N THR A 424 9.63 -8.91 18.06
CA THR A 424 8.91 -7.64 18.21
C THR A 424 9.81 -6.41 18.44
N ARG A 425 11.06 -6.60 18.85
CA ARG A 425 12.03 -5.53 19.12
C ARG A 425 12.92 -5.24 17.91
N LEU A 426 13.01 -6.18 16.96
CA LEU A 426 13.86 -6.04 15.80
C LEU A 426 13.55 -4.82 14.92
N PRO A 427 12.29 -4.41 14.69
CA PRO A 427 12.00 -3.16 13.99
C PRO A 427 12.63 -1.93 14.66
N LYS A 428 12.61 -1.87 16.00
CA LYS A 428 13.24 -0.79 16.76
C LYS A 428 14.77 -0.85 16.67
N PHE A 429 15.34 -2.05 16.67
CA PHE A 429 16.76 -2.24 16.43
C PHE A 429 17.20 -1.70 15.06
N VAL A 430 16.46 -2.04 14.00
CA VAL A 430 16.74 -1.54 12.65
C VAL A 430 16.57 -0.02 12.59
N GLU A 431 15.53 0.54 13.21
CA GLU A 431 15.34 1.99 13.33
C GLU A 431 16.53 2.68 14.03
N ASN A 432 17.04 2.09 15.10
CA ASN A 432 18.19 2.60 15.84
C ASN A 432 19.49 2.47 15.05
N LEU A 433 19.68 1.38 14.30
CA LEU A 433 20.83 1.16 13.42
C LEU A 433 20.92 2.25 12.34
N ILE A 434 19.78 2.68 11.79
CA ILE A 434 19.73 3.66 10.70
C ILE A 434 19.78 5.10 11.21
N SER A 435 19.28 5.34 12.43
CA SER A 435 19.16 6.69 12.99
C SER A 435 20.41 7.16 13.73
N ASN A 436 21.14 6.23 14.35
CA ASN A 436 22.33 6.56 15.12
C ASN A 436 23.55 6.60 14.21
N GLN A 437 24.29 7.71 14.20
CA GLN A 437 25.55 7.84 13.45
C GLN A 437 26.70 7.10 14.13
N THR A 438 26.58 5.78 14.28
CA THR A 438 27.65 4.91 14.77
C THR A 438 28.55 4.44 13.63
N LEU A 439 29.69 3.82 13.94
CA LEU A 439 30.52 3.17 12.93
C LEU A 439 29.71 2.11 12.14
N ALA A 440 28.82 1.37 12.82
CA ALA A 440 27.95 0.39 12.16
C ALA A 440 27.04 1.06 11.13
N SER A 441 26.37 2.16 11.49
CA SER A 441 25.44 2.86 10.59
C SER A 441 26.07 3.34 9.28
N LYS A 442 27.38 3.58 9.24
CA LYS A 442 28.10 3.95 8.01
C LYS A 442 28.07 2.84 6.97
N TYR A 443 28.06 1.59 7.42
CA TYR A 443 27.99 0.42 6.55
C TYR A 443 26.55 0.08 6.13
N PHE A 444 25.58 0.44 6.98
CA PHE A 444 24.16 0.13 6.79
C PHE A 444 23.30 1.37 6.46
N SER A 445 23.92 2.41 5.89
CA SER A 445 23.20 3.61 5.46
C SER A 445 22.25 3.27 4.31
N PHE A 446 21.05 3.83 4.32
CA PHE A 446 20.08 3.62 3.24
C PHE A 446 20.40 4.40 1.96
N ASP A 447 21.31 5.37 2.01
CA ASP A 447 21.90 5.93 0.78
C ASP A 447 22.55 4.78 -0.04
N ASN A 448 23.09 3.78 0.66
CA ASN A 448 23.66 2.58 0.05
C ASN A 448 22.60 1.65 -0.55
N LEU A 449 21.32 1.76 -0.14
CA LEU A 449 20.25 0.97 -0.73
C LEU A 449 19.89 1.42 -2.16
N SER A 450 20.32 2.63 -2.55
CA SER A 450 20.05 3.20 -3.88
C SER A 450 21.18 3.04 -4.89
N VAL A 451 22.36 2.56 -4.47
CA VAL A 451 23.53 2.46 -5.33
C VAL A 451 23.93 0.98 -5.45
N LEU A 452 23.69 0.39 -6.62
CA LEU A 452 24.02 -1.00 -6.95
C LEU A 452 25.51 -1.35 -6.85
N ASP A 453 26.37 -0.36 -6.62
CA ASP A 453 27.84 -0.45 -6.76
C ASP A 453 28.55 -0.19 -5.42
N HIS A 454 27.90 -0.47 -4.28
CA HIS A 454 28.60 -0.40 -3.00
C HIS A 454 29.70 -1.46 -2.93
N GLU A 455 30.92 -1.02 -2.61
CA GLU A 455 31.98 -1.92 -2.17
C GLU A 455 31.52 -2.61 -0.89
N ASN A 456 30.99 -3.83 -1.03
CA ASN A 456 30.70 -4.70 0.10
C ASN A 456 32.01 -4.95 0.83
N ILE A 457 32.12 -4.40 2.04
CA ILE A 457 33.31 -4.61 2.85
C ILE A 457 33.30 -5.97 3.55
N TRP A 458 32.22 -6.75 3.46
CA TRP A 458 32.09 -8.05 4.09
C TRP A 458 32.07 -9.19 3.06
N ILE A 459 32.51 -10.37 3.49
CA ILE A 459 32.40 -11.61 2.72
C ILE A 459 30.99 -12.17 2.84
N GLU A 460 30.40 -12.48 1.68
CA GLU A 460 29.12 -13.18 1.57
C GLU A 460 29.06 -14.44 2.44
N ASN A 461 27.95 -14.60 3.17
CA ASN A 461 27.63 -15.84 3.90
C ASN A 461 28.73 -16.30 4.88
N ALA A 462 29.25 -15.38 5.69
CA ALA A 462 30.35 -15.64 6.62
C ALA A 462 29.96 -16.29 7.97
N PHE A 463 28.67 -16.30 8.32
CA PHE A 463 28.15 -16.78 9.60
C PHE A 463 26.97 -17.74 9.44
N ASP A 464 26.88 -18.76 10.29
CA ASP A 464 25.74 -19.69 10.34
C ASP A 464 24.55 -19.10 11.13
N GLY A 465 23.42 -19.83 11.18
CA GLY A 465 22.23 -19.42 11.93
C GLY A 465 22.40 -19.31 13.46
N ASN A 466 23.54 -19.74 14.02
CA ASN A 466 23.89 -19.49 15.42
C ASN A 466 24.73 -18.22 15.59
N GLY A 467 25.20 -17.62 14.51
CA GLY A 467 26.14 -16.51 14.50
C GLY A 467 27.59 -16.94 14.67
N ASP A 468 27.86 -18.24 14.54
CA ASP A 468 29.20 -18.77 14.53
C ASP A 468 29.81 -18.64 13.13
N GLU A 469 31.13 -18.55 13.08
CA GLU A 469 31.86 -18.39 11.82
C GLU A 469 31.72 -19.65 10.95
N ASP A 470 31.21 -19.50 9.72
CA ASP A 470 31.18 -20.56 8.73
C ASP A 470 31.90 -20.11 7.44
N ARG A 471 33.04 -20.75 7.16
CA ARG A 471 33.87 -20.45 5.99
C ARG A 471 33.42 -21.17 4.72
N ASN A 472 32.50 -22.12 4.84
CA ASN A 472 32.19 -23.06 3.77
C ASN A 472 30.77 -22.88 3.22
N ASN A 473 29.81 -22.37 4.01
CA ASN A 473 28.46 -22.06 3.54
C ASN A 473 27.59 -21.41 4.66
N GLY A 474 27.99 -20.25 5.19
CA GLY A 474 27.13 -19.53 6.12
C GLY A 474 25.81 -19.08 5.48
N GLU A 475 24.94 -18.49 6.29
CA GLU A 475 23.63 -17.96 5.91
C GLU A 475 23.55 -16.44 6.08
N HIS A 476 24.53 -15.85 6.80
CA HIS A 476 24.52 -14.44 7.18
C HIS A 476 25.86 -13.75 6.92
N GLU A 477 25.75 -12.47 6.63
CA GLU A 477 26.83 -11.54 6.31
C GLU A 477 27.51 -10.96 7.54
N ALA A 478 26.70 -10.68 8.56
CA ALA A 478 27.12 -10.05 9.79
C ALA A 478 26.31 -10.58 10.96
N VAL A 479 26.91 -10.48 12.15
CA VAL A 479 26.22 -10.71 13.41
C VAL A 479 26.24 -9.42 14.21
N PHE A 480 25.07 -8.98 14.65
CA PHE A 480 24.88 -7.85 15.55
C PHE A 480 24.51 -8.34 16.93
N TRP A 481 24.85 -7.57 17.95
CA TRP A 481 24.33 -7.74 19.31
C TRP A 481 23.61 -6.46 19.70
N SER A 482 22.38 -6.61 20.15
CA SER A 482 21.54 -5.52 20.61
C SER A 482 21.73 -5.27 22.10
N ASP A 483 21.75 -4.00 22.51
CA ASP A 483 21.68 -3.62 23.92
C ASP A 483 20.22 -3.68 24.46
N SER A 484 20.04 -3.32 25.73
CA SER A 484 18.71 -3.27 26.36
C SER A 484 17.77 -2.19 25.81
N ASN A 485 18.29 -1.25 25.02
CA ASN A 485 17.56 -0.14 24.40
C ASN A 485 17.44 -0.32 22.88
N ASP A 486 17.71 -1.52 22.37
CA ASP A 486 17.68 -1.85 20.95
C ASP A 486 18.73 -1.12 20.11
N HIS A 487 19.84 -0.68 20.69
CA HIS A 487 20.97 -0.16 19.92
C HIS A 487 21.95 -1.27 19.56
N VAL A 488 22.77 -1.04 18.54
CA VAL A 488 23.93 -1.91 18.27
C VAL A 488 24.92 -1.74 19.41
N GLU A 489 25.17 -2.80 20.18
CA GLU A 489 26.19 -2.87 21.22
C GLU A 489 27.55 -3.23 20.61
N ARG A 490 27.54 -4.26 19.75
CA ARG A 490 28.67 -4.68 18.93
C ARG A 490 28.17 -5.26 17.62
N PHE A 491 29.02 -5.25 16.60
CA PHE A 491 28.78 -6.03 15.40
C PHE A 491 30.07 -6.71 14.92
N ARG A 492 29.89 -7.81 14.20
CA ARG A 492 30.97 -8.63 13.65
C ARG A 492 30.73 -8.87 12.17
N ILE A 493 31.77 -8.62 11.38
CA ILE A 493 31.81 -8.93 9.94
C ILE A 493 33.12 -9.65 9.62
N ARG A 494 33.18 -10.23 8.42
CA ARG A 494 34.42 -10.74 7.84
C ARG A 494 34.91 -9.78 6.76
N ASP A 495 35.90 -8.94 7.09
CA ASP A 495 36.27 -7.79 6.25
C ASP A 495 37.15 -8.17 5.05
N VAL A 496 36.68 -7.94 3.82
CA VAL A 496 37.38 -8.24 2.56
C VAL A 496 38.64 -7.41 2.33
N ARG A 497 38.77 -6.28 3.02
CA ARG A 497 39.91 -5.35 2.88
C ARG A 497 41.11 -5.83 3.69
N THR A 498 40.88 -6.72 4.66
CA THR A 498 41.97 -7.31 5.45
C THR A 498 42.63 -8.43 4.65
N SER A 499 43.97 -8.45 4.61
CA SER A 499 44.73 -9.39 3.78
C SER A 499 44.49 -10.87 4.12
N ASP A 500 43.90 -11.16 5.28
CA ASP A 500 43.55 -12.50 5.74
C ASP A 500 42.05 -12.69 6.00
N ASN A 501 41.22 -11.75 5.56
CA ASN A 501 39.76 -11.79 5.74
C ASN A 501 39.38 -12.10 7.20
N ARG A 502 40.03 -11.39 8.13
CA ARG A 502 39.82 -11.57 9.57
C ARG A 502 38.42 -11.12 9.95
N TYR A 503 37.91 -11.78 10.98
CA TYR A 503 36.72 -11.35 11.67
C TYR A 503 37.10 -10.16 12.56
N GLU A 504 36.41 -9.05 12.37
CA GLU A 504 36.59 -7.86 13.18
C GLU A 504 35.36 -7.65 14.06
N ASP A 505 35.60 -7.63 15.37
CA ASP A 505 34.61 -7.22 16.37
C ASP A 505 34.73 -5.70 16.54
N TYR A 506 33.70 -4.97 16.12
CA TYR A 506 33.64 -3.54 16.29
C TYR A 506 32.78 -3.21 17.52
N PRO A 507 33.37 -2.73 18.63
CA PRO A 507 32.60 -2.18 19.73
C PRO A 507 31.93 -0.88 19.28
N VAL A 508 30.65 -0.69 19.61
CA VAL A 508 29.93 0.54 19.25
C VAL A 508 30.22 1.68 20.22
N ASP A 509 30.78 1.40 21.40
CA ASP A 509 31.20 2.40 22.40
C ASP A 509 32.48 3.18 22.01
N GLN A 510 32.72 3.34 20.71
CA GLN A 510 33.15 4.63 20.22
C GLN A 510 31.91 5.35 19.72
N SER A 511 31.08 5.79 20.67
CA SER A 511 30.43 7.06 20.41
C SER A 511 31.51 7.98 19.86
N LEU A 512 31.25 8.62 18.72
CA LEU A 512 31.73 9.99 18.58
C LEU A 512 31.18 10.67 19.82
N VAL A 513 31.96 10.66 20.89
CA VAL A 513 31.57 11.21 22.18
C VAL A 513 31.00 12.55 21.81
N ASN A 514 29.79 12.85 22.29
CA ASN A 514 29.35 14.22 22.44
C ASN A 514 30.47 14.95 23.19
N ILE A 515 31.46 15.46 22.46
CA ILE A 515 32.28 16.55 22.91
C ILE A 515 31.24 17.64 23.01
N GLN A 516 30.69 17.80 24.21
CA GLN A 516 30.01 19.01 24.58
C GLN A 516 30.97 20.13 24.19
N PHE A 517 30.63 20.87 23.13
CA PHE A 517 31.26 22.13 22.81
C PHE A 517 30.95 23.08 23.97
N SER A 518 31.70 22.96 25.05
CA SER A 518 31.85 24.00 26.06
C SER A 518 32.78 25.04 25.46
N GLY A 519 32.25 25.85 24.54
CA GLY A 519 32.95 27.05 24.06
C GLY A 519 32.89 27.31 22.57
N PHE A 520 31.71 27.43 21.98
CA PHE A 520 31.55 28.28 20.79
C PHE A 520 30.29 29.11 20.92
N GLY A 521 30.41 30.24 21.63
CA GLY A 521 29.49 31.36 21.49
C GLY A 521 30.03 32.31 20.42
N PRO A 522 29.25 32.71 19.41
CA PRO A 522 29.64 33.79 18.51
C PRO A 522 29.39 35.12 19.25
N SER A 523 30.43 35.68 19.89
CA SER A 523 30.38 37.06 20.36
C SER A 523 31.54 37.84 19.76
N THR A 524 31.21 38.56 18.69
CA THR A 524 31.62 39.95 18.43
C THR A 524 33.01 40.38 18.93
N PHE A 525 33.85 40.73 17.96
CA PHE A 525 34.91 41.73 18.13
C PHE A 525 34.35 42.96 18.87
N GLU A 526 34.67 43.10 20.16
CA GLU A 526 35.07 44.37 20.82
C GLU A 526 35.15 44.18 22.35
N ASN A 527 36.35 44.43 22.89
CA ASN A 527 36.63 44.88 24.26
C ASN A 527 36.07 44.09 25.46
N ILE A 528 36.79 43.06 25.93
CA ILE A 528 36.87 42.70 27.36
C ILE A 528 38.32 42.32 27.72
N ALA A 529 38.83 42.89 28.81
CA ALA A 529 40.19 42.69 29.32
C ALA A 529 40.38 41.29 29.97
N PRO A 530 41.61 40.73 29.98
CA PRO A 530 41.85 39.35 30.39
C PRO A 530 42.17 39.26 31.88
N SER A 531 41.37 38.50 32.63
CA SER A 531 41.88 37.80 33.81
C SER A 531 40.98 36.63 34.17
N THR A 532 41.59 35.45 34.24
CA THR A 532 41.10 34.16 34.74
C THR A 532 40.23 33.31 33.81
N PHE A 533 40.85 32.78 32.75
CA PHE A 533 40.53 31.45 32.21
C PHE A 533 41.84 30.73 31.89
N ASP A 534 41.87 29.41 32.15
CA ASP A 534 43.00 28.51 31.89
C ASP A 534 43.01 28.15 30.40
N ASP A 535 44.03 28.62 29.70
CA ASP A 535 44.05 28.87 28.25
C ASP A 535 45.00 27.87 27.56
N THR A 536 44.60 26.59 27.48
CA THR A 536 45.40 25.54 26.81
C THR A 536 44.82 25.02 25.50
N ALA A 537 43.69 25.56 25.03
CA ALA A 537 43.10 25.20 23.74
C ALA A 537 43.20 26.36 22.75
N SER A 538 44.28 26.43 21.99
CA SER A 538 44.38 27.33 20.83
C SER A 538 43.59 26.76 19.65
N SER A 539 42.58 27.47 19.14
CA SER A 539 41.92 27.14 17.87
C SER A 539 42.42 28.08 16.76
N GLY A 540 42.99 27.50 15.70
CA GLY A 540 43.29 28.22 14.47
C GLY A 540 42.15 28.05 13.48
N VAL A 541 41.50 29.14 13.08
CA VAL A 541 40.53 29.10 11.97
C VAL A 541 41.32 29.08 10.66
N PHE A 542 41.22 27.99 9.90
CA PHE A 542 41.73 27.96 8.53
C PHE A 542 40.84 28.84 7.66
N ALA A 543 41.41 29.90 7.11
CA ALA A 543 40.76 30.71 6.11
C ALA A 543 40.48 29.86 4.87
N ASP A 544 39.21 29.90 4.45
CA ASP A 544 38.64 29.56 3.15
C ASP A 544 39.69 29.44 2.04
N SER A 545 40.21 28.22 1.83
CA SER A 545 41.12 27.94 0.72
C SER A 545 40.71 26.65 0.03
N VAL A 546 40.40 26.83 -1.25
CA VAL A 546 39.79 25.89 -2.19
C VAL A 546 40.80 24.83 -2.68
N SER A 547 41.73 24.37 -1.83
CA SER A 547 42.68 23.33 -2.23
C SER A 547 42.08 21.95 -1.95
N GLU A 548 41.91 21.15 -3.01
CA GLU A 548 41.39 19.77 -3.00
C GLU A 548 42.26 18.79 -2.17
N SER A 549 43.38 19.22 -1.61
CA SER A 549 44.17 18.48 -0.64
C SER A 549 45.00 19.41 0.25
N PHE A 550 45.12 19.09 1.54
CA PHE A 550 46.09 19.67 2.45
C PHE A 550 46.73 18.55 3.27
N SER A 551 47.99 18.71 3.65
CA SER A 551 48.72 17.73 4.47
C SER A 551 48.59 18.03 5.97
N ILE A 552 48.65 16.98 6.80
CA ILE A 552 48.70 17.11 8.28
C ILE A 552 49.84 18.05 8.72
N ARG A 553 50.96 18.03 7.99
CA ARG A 553 52.10 18.90 8.26
C ARG A 553 51.77 20.38 8.04
N GLU A 554 51.04 20.71 6.98
CA GLU A 554 50.61 22.09 6.71
C GLU A 554 49.57 22.56 7.74
N ALA A 555 48.66 21.68 8.16
CA ALA A 555 47.71 22.00 9.22
C ALA A 555 48.44 22.28 10.54
N TYR A 556 49.39 21.43 10.92
CA TYR A 556 50.18 21.61 12.14
C TYR A 556 50.97 22.92 12.13
N GLN A 557 51.70 23.24 11.05
CA GLN A 557 52.52 24.46 10.95
C GLN A 557 51.74 25.77 11.20
N ASN A 558 50.43 25.77 11.01
CA ASN A 558 49.57 26.92 11.21
C ASN A 558 48.96 27.03 12.63
N PHE A 559 49.14 26.03 13.50
CA PHE A 559 48.77 26.13 14.92
C PHE A 559 49.81 26.91 15.73
N ALA A 560 49.37 27.91 16.50
CA ALA A 560 50.23 28.65 17.42
C ALA A 560 49.55 28.80 18.80
N PRO A 561 50.17 28.33 19.90
CA PRO A 561 51.45 27.62 19.96
C PRO A 561 51.36 26.20 19.38
N GLN A 562 52.49 25.71 18.87
CA GLN A 562 52.58 24.35 18.34
C GLN A 562 52.38 23.33 19.46
N PRO A 563 51.46 22.35 19.33
CA PRO A 563 51.28 21.30 20.32
C PRO A 563 52.59 20.56 20.59
N THR A 564 53.00 20.47 21.85
CA THR A 564 54.14 19.64 22.28
C THR A 564 53.64 18.32 22.85
N GLY A 565 54.08 17.19 22.28
CA GLY A 565 53.68 15.85 22.72
C GLY A 565 52.65 15.20 21.81
N GLN A 566 51.93 14.20 22.33
CA GLN A 566 50.86 13.52 21.60
C GLN A 566 49.65 14.44 21.45
N PHE A 567 49.11 14.55 20.23
CA PHE A 567 47.92 15.34 19.95
C PHE A 567 46.98 14.58 19.00
N ASP A 568 45.69 14.88 19.11
CA ASP A 568 44.66 14.31 18.25
C ASP A 568 44.32 15.26 17.10
N VAL A 569 44.26 14.71 15.89
CA VAL A 569 43.78 15.41 14.69
C VAL A 569 42.42 14.85 14.35
N VAL A 570 41.40 15.72 14.35
CA VAL A 570 40.02 15.34 14.05
C VAL A 570 39.53 16.13 12.85
N TYR A 571 39.03 15.43 11.83
CA TYR A 571 38.50 16.02 10.60
C TYR A 571 36.98 16.06 10.68
N TYR A 572 36.39 17.22 10.38
CA TYR A 572 34.95 17.40 10.34
C TYR A 572 34.48 17.84 8.96
N ALA A 573 33.27 17.45 8.57
CA ALA A 573 32.60 17.98 7.39
C ALA A 573 31.15 18.35 7.68
N SER A 574 30.62 19.26 6.87
CA SER A 574 29.19 19.60 6.79
C SER A 574 28.64 19.05 5.48
N ARG A 575 27.48 18.38 5.51
CA ARG A 575 26.83 17.85 4.29
C ARG A 575 26.42 18.97 3.33
N THR A 576 26.18 20.17 3.83
CA THR A 576 25.57 21.28 3.06
C THR A 576 26.55 22.43 2.79
N GLY A 577 27.76 22.40 3.39
CA GLY A 577 28.70 23.52 3.37
C GLY A 577 28.23 24.77 4.12
N LEU A 578 27.05 24.73 4.76
CA LEU A 578 26.51 25.86 5.53
C LEU A 578 27.02 25.83 6.98
N SER A 579 27.43 27.00 7.48
CA SER A 579 28.04 27.18 8.82
C SER A 579 27.13 26.87 10.00
N THR A 580 25.83 26.68 9.78
CA THR A 580 24.82 26.40 10.81
C THR A 580 24.45 24.92 10.91
N THR A 581 25.06 24.06 10.10
CA THR A 581 24.70 22.65 10.00
C THR A 581 25.58 21.84 10.95
N PRO A 582 25.05 20.80 11.62
CA PRO A 582 25.87 19.92 12.44
C PRO A 582 27.05 19.37 11.65
N LEU A 583 28.26 19.53 12.20
CA LEU A 583 29.46 18.91 11.68
C LEU A 583 29.50 17.45 12.12
N PHE A 584 29.94 16.57 11.24
CA PHE A 584 30.20 15.16 11.56
C PHE A 584 31.66 14.83 11.36
N GLU A 585 32.18 13.96 12.21
CA GLU A 585 33.58 13.54 12.16
C GLU A 585 33.82 12.57 11.00
N LEU A 586 34.76 12.94 10.14
CA LEU A 586 35.22 12.14 9.02
C LEU A 586 36.30 11.15 9.44
N ALA A 587 37.26 11.61 10.24
CA ALA A 587 38.40 10.82 10.67
C ALA A 587 39.02 11.40 11.94
N HIS A 588 39.60 10.53 12.76
CA HIS A 588 40.38 10.91 13.94
C HIS A 588 41.69 10.12 13.94
N ARG A 589 42.79 10.84 14.13
CA ARG A 589 44.12 10.26 14.24
C ARG A 589 44.88 10.86 15.40
N THR A 590 45.36 10.01 16.29
CA THR A 590 46.35 10.36 17.30
C THR A 590 47.75 10.42 16.68
N VAL A 591 48.43 11.55 16.84
CA VAL A 591 49.78 11.81 16.34
C VAL A 591 50.72 11.94 17.53
N THR A 592 51.69 11.03 17.64
CA THR A 592 52.69 11.00 18.71
C THR A 592 53.97 11.77 18.35
N ASN A 593 54.24 11.94 17.06
CA ASN A 593 55.29 12.79 16.48
C ASN A 593 54.91 13.15 15.02
N LEU A 594 55.38 14.29 14.51
CA LEU A 594 55.05 14.83 13.18
C LEU A 594 55.89 14.30 12.01
N ASP A 595 56.93 13.53 12.32
CA ASP A 595 57.79 12.91 11.31
C ASP A 595 57.19 11.65 10.70
#